data_AF-H6R1Y8-F1
#
_entry.id   AF-H6R1Y8-F1
#
_cell.length_a   1.000
_cell.length_b   1.000
_cell.length_c   1.000
_cell.angle_alpha   90.00
_cell.angle_beta   90.00
_cell.angle_gamma   90.00
#
_symmetry.space_group_name_H-M   'P 1'
#
loop_
_entity.id
_entity.type
_entity.pdbx_description
1 polymer ?
#
loop_
_entity_poly.entity_id
_entity_poly.type
_entity_poly.pdbx_seq_one_letter_code
_entity_poly.pdbx_strand_id
1 'polypeptide(L)'
;MREVTGSGRVVQRVRVVSEPHGDYTRFSIGTTAANLEAGEDIRWLPRHDAPVDLPDDDWWLFDEDLAAFTVFTADGEALPGWVATSDPVVVAHCAQRRDDLWAKAIEHADYAK
;
A
#
# COMPACT_ATOMS: atom_id res chain seq x y z
N MET A 1 9.00 -9.16 8.09
CA MET A 1 9.48 -7.82 7.69
C MET A 1 10.94 -7.60 8.04
N ARG A 2 11.35 -7.58 9.33
CA ARG A 2 12.77 -7.40 9.72
C ARG A 2 13.76 -8.32 8.98
N GLU A 3 13.42 -9.59 8.79
CA GLU A 3 14.26 -10.53 8.02
C GLU A 3 14.36 -10.15 6.54
N VAL A 4 13.22 -9.77 5.93
CA VAL A 4 13.15 -9.37 4.52
C VAL A 4 13.98 -8.11 4.28
N THR A 5 13.76 -7.06 5.07
CA THR A 5 14.49 -5.80 4.95
C THR A 5 15.96 -5.96 5.34
N GLY A 6 16.25 -6.76 6.36
CA GLY A 6 17.61 -7.12 6.78
C GLY A 6 18.42 -7.87 5.73
N SER A 7 17.76 -8.51 4.76
CA SER A 7 18.41 -9.15 3.60
C SER A 7 18.77 -8.17 2.47
N GLY A 8 18.58 -6.85 2.68
CA GLY A 8 18.86 -5.81 1.70
C GLY A 8 17.71 -5.50 0.74
N ARG A 9 16.52 -6.08 0.96
CA ARG A 9 15.32 -5.81 0.15
C ARG A 9 14.64 -4.53 0.62
N VAL A 10 14.13 -3.75 -0.32
CA VAL A 10 13.35 -2.55 -0.04
C VAL A 10 11.86 -2.92 0.02
N VAL A 11 11.16 -2.40 1.03
CA VAL A 11 9.70 -2.56 1.15
C VAL A 11 9.08 -1.19 1.35
N GLN A 12 8.28 -0.79 0.38
CA GLN A 12 7.59 0.49 0.33
C GLN A 12 6.08 0.29 0.36
N ARG A 13 5.36 1.21 1.01
CA ARG A 13 3.90 1.17 1.11
C ARG A 13 3.31 2.57 1.07
N VAL A 14 2.34 2.78 0.19
CA VAL A 14 1.41 3.91 0.29
C VAL A 14 0.09 3.42 0.85
N ARG A 15 -0.45 4.13 1.84
CA ARG A 15 -1.80 3.88 2.37
C ARG A 15 -2.71 5.02 1.93
N VAL A 16 -3.65 4.73 1.04
CA VAL A 16 -4.68 5.69 0.65
C VAL A 16 -5.84 5.60 1.64
N VAL A 17 -6.12 6.68 2.37
CA VAL A 17 -7.05 6.65 3.50
C VAL A 17 -8.13 7.71 3.39
N SER A 18 -9.35 7.36 3.82
CA SER A 18 -10.44 8.33 3.95
C SER A 18 -10.37 9.08 5.27
N GLU A 19 -10.83 10.31 5.23
CA GLU A 19 -10.96 11.20 6.38
C GLU A 19 -12.43 11.63 6.53
N PRO A 20 -12.96 11.65 7.77
CA PRO A 20 -12.31 11.30 9.03
C PRO A 20 -11.96 9.82 9.14
N HIS A 21 -10.89 9.50 9.86
CA HIS A 21 -10.40 8.13 9.99
C HIS A 21 -11.38 7.20 10.69
N GLY A 22 -11.51 5.98 10.16
CA GLY A 22 -12.13 4.87 10.87
C GLY A 22 -11.21 4.27 11.94
N ASP A 23 -11.75 3.33 12.72
CA ASP A 23 -10.98 2.64 13.78
C ASP A 23 -9.77 1.90 13.22
N TYR A 24 -9.93 1.22 12.09
CA TYR A 24 -8.83 0.50 11.45
C TYR A 24 -7.70 1.45 11.04
N THR A 25 -8.02 2.58 10.41
CA THR A 25 -7.01 3.58 10.02
C THR A 25 -6.28 4.13 11.23
N ARG A 26 -6.99 4.47 12.33
CA ARG A 26 -6.35 4.91 13.58
C ARG A 26 -5.42 3.83 14.15
N PHE A 27 -5.86 2.57 14.16
CA PHE A 27 -5.02 1.44 14.57
C PHE A 27 -3.78 1.29 13.67
N SER A 28 -3.95 1.39 12.35
CA SER A 28 -2.84 1.35 11.40
C SER A 28 -1.84 2.47 11.64
N ILE A 29 -2.30 3.70 11.89
CA ILE A 29 -1.43 4.83 12.25
C ILE A 29 -0.63 4.48 13.52
N GLY A 30 -1.32 4.04 14.58
CA GLY A 30 -0.69 3.71 15.87
C GLY A 30 0.32 2.56 15.82
N THR A 31 0.18 1.62 14.89
CA THR A 31 1.10 0.48 14.74
C THR A 31 2.25 0.73 13.75
N THR A 32 2.23 1.83 13.00
CA THR A 32 3.19 2.10 11.92
C THR A 32 4.62 2.27 12.41
N ALA A 33 4.83 2.81 13.62
CA ALA A 33 6.17 2.92 14.20
C ALA A 33 6.90 1.57 14.22
N ALA A 34 6.22 0.48 14.57
CA ALA A 34 6.80 -0.85 14.60
C ALA A 34 7.14 -1.39 13.19
N ASN A 35 6.37 -1.00 12.16
CA ASN A 35 6.68 -1.33 10.77
C ASN A 35 7.92 -0.57 10.27
N LEU A 36 8.05 0.71 10.62
CA LEU A 36 9.22 1.52 10.27
C LEU A 36 10.48 0.99 10.95
N GLU A 37 10.39 0.61 12.24
CA GLU A 37 11.48 -0.09 12.95
C GLU A 37 11.82 -1.45 12.30
N ALA A 38 10.88 -2.05 11.58
CA ALA A 38 11.12 -3.27 10.81
C ALA A 38 11.72 -3.00 9.42
N GLY A 39 11.98 -1.74 9.06
CA GLY A 39 12.62 -1.33 7.81
C GLY A 39 11.67 -1.08 6.65
N GLU A 40 10.35 -1.01 6.88
CA GLU A 40 9.41 -0.55 5.85
C GLU A 40 9.50 0.98 5.69
N ASP A 41 9.30 1.48 4.46
CA ASP A 41 9.05 2.88 4.18
C ASP A 41 7.55 3.08 3.88
N ILE A 42 6.85 3.73 4.81
CA ILE A 42 5.40 3.84 4.80
C ILE A 42 4.99 5.31 4.69
N ARG A 43 4.17 5.58 3.66
CA ARG A 43 3.60 6.89 3.39
C ARG A 43 2.07 6.84 3.34
N TRP A 44 1.46 7.98 3.54
CA TRP A 44 0.01 8.15 3.69
C TRP A 44 -0.49 9.15 2.65
N LEU A 45 -1.62 8.83 2.02
CA LEU A 45 -2.24 9.70 1.04
C LEU A 45 -3.72 9.89 1.39
N PRO A 46 -4.15 11.08 1.82
CA PRO A 46 -5.57 11.38 1.95
C PRO A 46 -6.30 11.12 0.63
N ARG A 47 -7.43 10.42 0.68
CA ARG A 47 -8.17 10.01 -0.52
C ARG A 47 -8.62 11.18 -1.39
N HIS A 48 -8.83 12.35 -0.80
CA HIS A 48 -9.21 13.56 -1.53
C HIS A 48 -8.06 14.16 -2.36
N ASP A 49 -6.81 13.78 -2.08
CA ASP A 49 -5.62 14.18 -2.86
C ASP A 49 -5.19 13.10 -3.88
N ALA A 50 -5.81 11.92 -3.81
CA ALA A 50 -5.55 10.81 -4.71
C ALA A 50 -6.33 10.95 -6.03
N PRO A 51 -5.87 10.29 -7.12
CA PRO A 51 -6.67 10.18 -8.34
C PRO A 51 -8.05 9.56 -8.08
N VAL A 52 -9.06 9.99 -8.85
CA VAL A 52 -10.45 9.51 -8.68
C VAL A 52 -10.66 8.07 -9.19
N ASP A 53 -9.73 7.56 -9.98
CA ASP A 53 -9.81 6.28 -10.68
C ASP A 53 -8.89 5.22 -10.05
N LEU A 54 -8.77 5.24 -8.72
CA LEU A 54 -8.07 4.21 -7.98
C LEU A 54 -8.78 2.86 -8.11
N PRO A 55 -8.03 1.75 -8.25
CA PRO A 55 -8.61 0.42 -8.13
C PRO A 55 -9.15 0.19 -6.72
N ASP A 56 -10.23 -0.58 -6.62
CA ASP A 56 -10.86 -0.95 -5.34
C ASP A 56 -10.02 -1.97 -4.57
N ASP A 57 -9.30 -2.83 -5.29
CA ASP A 57 -8.45 -3.86 -4.70
C ASP A 57 -7.05 -3.32 -4.37
N ASP A 58 -6.56 -3.68 -3.20
CA ASP A 58 -5.17 -3.46 -2.81
C ASP A 58 -4.25 -4.45 -3.55
N TRP A 59 -3.05 -3.98 -3.92
CA TRP A 59 -2.05 -4.83 -4.59
C TRP A 59 -0.66 -4.72 -3.96
N TRP A 60 0.08 -5.80 -4.08
CA TRP A 60 1.52 -5.88 -3.87
C TRP A 60 2.21 -5.95 -5.23
N LEU A 61 3.37 -5.32 -5.33
CA LEU A 61 4.24 -5.37 -6.49
C LEU A 61 5.61 -5.89 -6.05
N PHE A 62 6.06 -6.98 -6.65
CA PHE A 62 7.37 -7.57 -6.38
C PHE A 62 8.25 -7.39 -7.61
N ASP A 63 9.43 -6.82 -7.40
CA ASP A 63 10.52 -6.67 -8.38
C ASP A 63 10.09 -6.15 -9.78
N GLU A 64 8.94 -5.47 -9.85
CA GLU A 64 8.28 -5.01 -11.08
C GLU A 64 8.03 -6.12 -12.12
N ASP A 65 7.85 -7.36 -11.66
CA ASP A 65 7.56 -8.52 -12.52
C ASP A 65 6.32 -9.33 -12.08
N LEU A 66 5.84 -9.10 -10.86
CA LEU A 66 4.70 -9.81 -10.28
C LEU A 66 3.81 -8.86 -9.49
N ALA A 67 2.53 -8.82 -9.86
CA ALA A 67 1.49 -8.15 -9.08
C ALA A 67 0.62 -9.18 -8.37
N ALA A 68 0.35 -8.97 -7.08
CA ALA A 68 -0.53 -9.82 -6.27
C ALA A 68 -1.64 -8.98 -5.63
N PHE A 69 -2.88 -9.33 -5.90
CA PHE A 69 -4.07 -8.61 -5.47
C PHE A 69 -4.73 -9.31 -4.29
N THR A 70 -5.11 -8.51 -3.29
CA THR A 70 -6.11 -8.92 -2.30
C THR A 70 -7.48 -8.60 -2.87
N VAL A 71 -8.27 -9.64 -3.13
CA VAL A 71 -9.60 -9.49 -3.74
C VAL A 71 -10.63 -9.34 -2.65
N PHE A 72 -11.43 -8.28 -2.72
CA PHE A 72 -12.52 -8.05 -1.79
C PHE A 72 -13.88 -8.46 -2.37
N THR A 73 -14.77 -8.94 -1.50
CA THR A 73 -16.19 -9.11 -1.86
C THR A 73 -16.85 -7.74 -2.00
N ALA A 74 -18.04 -7.69 -2.62
CA ALA A 74 -18.82 -6.46 -2.72
C ALA A 74 -19.15 -5.83 -1.35
N ASP A 75 -19.22 -6.65 -0.30
CA ASP A 75 -19.46 -6.22 1.07
C ASP A 75 -18.17 -5.81 1.83
N GLY A 76 -17.02 -5.86 1.16
CA GLY A 76 -15.73 -5.41 1.70
C GLY A 76 -14.95 -6.46 2.49
N GLU A 77 -15.35 -7.73 2.49
CA GLU A 77 -14.57 -8.81 3.10
C GLU A 77 -13.44 -9.24 2.16
N ALA A 78 -12.22 -9.33 2.69
CA ALA A 78 -11.10 -9.90 1.95
C ALA A 78 -11.31 -11.41 1.74
N LEU A 79 -11.22 -11.86 0.49
CA LEU A 79 -11.21 -13.28 0.18
C LEU A 79 -9.90 -13.93 0.68
N PRO A 80 -9.92 -15.22 1.06
CA PRO A 80 -8.71 -15.91 1.48
C PRO A 80 -7.66 -15.95 0.37
N GLY A 81 -6.44 -15.54 0.69
CA GLY A 81 -5.28 -15.61 -0.20
C GLY A 81 -5.09 -14.38 -1.07
N TRP A 82 -4.46 -14.58 -2.23
CA TRP A 82 -4.16 -13.55 -3.20
C TRP A 82 -4.24 -14.14 -4.60
N VAL A 83 -4.57 -13.30 -5.57
CA VAL A 83 -4.47 -13.62 -7.00
C VAL A 83 -3.27 -12.88 -7.55
N ALA A 84 -2.35 -13.57 -8.22
CA ALA A 84 -1.25 -12.91 -8.89
C ALA A 84 -1.19 -13.13 -10.38
N THR A 85 -0.53 -12.18 -11.01
CA THR A 85 -0.26 -12.16 -12.43
C THR A 85 1.14 -11.61 -12.68
N SER A 86 1.81 -12.18 -13.67
CA SER A 86 3.03 -11.67 -14.28
C SER A 86 2.77 -11.12 -15.69
N ASP A 87 1.51 -10.81 -16.01
CA ASP A 87 1.15 -10.13 -17.26
C ASP A 87 1.84 -8.76 -17.28
N PRO A 88 2.72 -8.48 -18.27
CA PRO A 88 3.52 -7.27 -18.31
C PRO A 88 2.66 -6.00 -18.42
N VAL A 89 1.46 -6.08 -19.00
CA VAL A 89 0.55 -4.93 -19.10
C VAL A 89 -0.01 -4.58 -17.72
N VAL A 90 -0.42 -5.59 -16.95
CA VAL A 90 -0.97 -5.39 -15.61
C VAL A 90 0.11 -4.91 -14.64
N VAL A 91 1.29 -5.55 -14.68
CA VAL A 91 2.42 -5.18 -13.83
C VAL A 91 2.88 -3.75 -14.11
N ALA A 92 3.02 -3.35 -15.38
CA ALA A 92 3.38 -1.98 -15.75
C ALA A 92 2.33 -0.95 -15.28
N HIS A 93 1.04 -1.31 -15.36
CA HIS A 93 -0.03 -0.46 -14.83
C HIS A 93 0.10 -0.26 -13.31
N CYS A 94 0.29 -1.34 -12.56
CA CYS A 94 0.50 -1.29 -11.12
C CYS A 94 1.75 -0.48 -10.72
N ALA A 95 2.85 -0.61 -11.46
CA ALA A 95 4.07 0.15 -11.23
C ALA A 95 3.86 1.65 -11.45
N GLN A 96 3.23 2.04 -12.57
CA GLN A 96 2.92 3.45 -12.84
C GLN A 96 2.01 4.04 -11.75
N ARG A 97 0.98 3.31 -11.34
CA ARG A 97 0.07 3.74 -10.26
C ARG A 97 0.79 3.87 -8.92
N ARG A 98 1.67 2.93 -8.59
CA ARG A 98 2.52 3.03 -7.39
C ARG A 98 3.31 4.35 -7.40
N ASP A 99 3.97 4.67 -8.52
CA ASP A 99 4.82 5.85 -8.61
C ASP A 99 4.02 7.15 -8.49
N ASP A 100 2.87 7.22 -9.14
CA ASP A 100 1.96 8.38 -9.07
C ASP A 100 1.45 8.63 -7.64
N LEU A 101 1.14 7.56 -6.91
CA LEU A 101 0.69 7.65 -5.52
C LEU A 101 1.85 7.98 -4.58
N TRP A 102 3.01 7.34 -4.79
CA TRP A 102 4.20 7.55 -3.98
C TRP A 102 4.68 9.00 -4.02
N ALA A 103 4.65 9.63 -5.21
CA ALA A 103 5.06 11.01 -5.41
C ALA A 103 4.18 12.02 -4.65
N LYS A 104 2.93 11.66 -4.32
CA LYS A 104 1.98 12.50 -3.57
C LYS A 104 1.90 12.15 -2.09
N ALA A 105 2.39 10.98 -1.69
CA ALA A 105 2.20 10.45 -0.36
C ALA A 105 3.10 11.13 0.68
N ILE A 106 2.53 11.37 1.86
CA ILE A 106 3.12 12.06 3.00
C ILE A 106 3.85 11.04 3.88
N GLU A 107 5.08 11.35 4.28
CA GLU A 107 5.83 10.51 5.22
C GLU A 107 5.10 10.36 6.55
N HIS A 108 5.18 9.19 7.18
CA HIS A 108 4.42 8.91 8.41
C HIS A 108 4.65 9.94 9.53
N ALA A 109 5.88 10.41 9.70
CA ALA A 109 6.23 11.39 10.74
C ALA A 109 5.58 12.77 10.51
N ASP A 110 5.28 13.12 9.26
CA ASP A 110 4.58 14.36 8.91
C ASP A 110 3.06 14.20 8.95
N TYR A 111 2.58 13.00 8.63
CA TYR A 111 1.16 12.68 8.60
C TYR A 111 0.55 12.53 10.00
N ALA A 112 1.24 11.84 10.92
CA ALA A 112 0.72 11.46 12.23
C ALA A 112 1.07 12.46 13.36
N LYS A 113 1.21 13.74 13.03
CA LYS A 113 1.51 14.82 13.99
C LYS A 113 0.35 15.14 14.92
#